data_AF-A0A7V0T5Y4-F1
#
_entry.id   AF-A0A7V0T5Y4-F1
#
_cell.length_a   1.000
_cell.length_b   1.000
_cell.length_c   1.000
_cell.angle_alpha   90.00
_cell.angle_beta   90.00
_cell.angle_gamma   90.00
#
_symmetry.space_group_name_H-M   'P 1'
#
loop_
_entity.id
_entity.type
_entity.pdbx_description
1 polymer ?
#
loop_
_entity_poly.entity_id
_entity_poly.type
_entity_poly.pdbx_seq_one_letter_code
_entity_poly.pdbx_strand_id
1 'polypeptide(L)'
;MAGRPAAARGARRIPRRCARGAGPPARNHHQRTARHRRRTHRRGRPSRRGGARKQRCPPGHRRRRSGRTEITRSEADDAVHIAPACGPRALLICGLLGADETVLAEAEARLVMDFGPVADRSADIPFDFTDYYRAEFGDNLARRWLGFHLPCSPVLLASAKLATGVIERECGRDGRRRVNLDPGLLTFHNLVLASTKDHAHRIYLRDGIFAELTLLYRDGGWEPLPWTYPDYRTEACLEFLGRCRKRLLDLGG
;
A
#
# COMPACT_ATOMS: atom_id res chain seq x y z
N MET A 1 -43.62 66.53 -13.56
CA MET A 1 -42.46 67.42 -13.35
C MET A 1 -41.24 66.52 -13.16
N ALA A 2 -40.45 66.31 -14.22
CA ALA A 2 -39.17 66.99 -14.51
C ALA A 2 -38.06 66.52 -13.54
N GLY A 3 -36.92 65.96 -13.95
CA GLY A 3 -36.34 65.66 -15.27
C GLY A 3 -34.99 64.92 -15.06
N ARG A 4 -34.53 64.17 -16.07
CA ARG A 4 -33.13 63.72 -16.22
C ARG A 4 -32.30 64.86 -16.86
N PRO A 5 -30.96 64.86 -16.81
CA PRO A 5 -30.11 64.16 -17.82
C PRO A 5 -28.87 63.44 -17.20
N ALA A 6 -28.35 62.31 -17.74
CA ALA A 6 -27.42 62.10 -18.88
C ALA A 6 -26.03 62.77 -18.68
N ALA A 7 -24.86 62.29 -19.12
CA ALA A 7 -24.26 61.04 -19.63
C ALA A 7 -22.78 61.39 -19.97
N ALA A 8 -21.81 60.46 -19.89
CA ALA A 8 -20.57 60.40 -20.70
C ALA A 8 -19.68 59.24 -20.19
N ARG A 9 -19.41 58.17 -20.94
CA ARG A 9 -18.47 57.98 -22.07
C ARG A 9 -16.97 58.01 -21.69
N GLY A 10 -16.33 56.84 -21.80
CA GLY A 10 -14.87 56.69 -21.82
C GLY A 10 -14.45 55.28 -22.24
N ALA A 11 -14.30 55.06 -23.54
CA ALA A 11 -13.73 53.84 -24.13
C ALA A 11 -12.23 54.03 -24.46
N ARG A 12 -11.51 52.91 -24.59
CA ARG A 12 -10.17 52.63 -25.20
C ARG A 12 -9.30 51.86 -24.18
N ARG A 13 -8.50 50.83 -24.50
CA ARG A 13 -8.02 50.25 -25.75
C ARG A 13 -7.38 48.87 -25.44
N ILE A 14 -7.57 47.91 -26.32
CA ILE A 14 -6.82 46.65 -26.43
C ILE A 14 -5.42 46.94 -27.01
N PRO A 15 -4.40 46.15 -26.66
CA PRO A 15 -3.39 45.73 -27.63
C PRO A 15 -3.43 44.22 -27.87
N ARG A 16 -3.50 43.86 -29.16
CA ARG A 16 -3.23 42.53 -29.70
C ARG A 16 -1.71 42.34 -29.85
N ARG A 17 -1.17 41.15 -29.57
CA ARG A 17 -0.22 40.52 -30.49
C ARG A 17 -0.13 39.00 -30.31
N CYS A 18 -0.16 38.33 -31.46
CA CYS A 18 -0.04 36.90 -31.67
C CYS A 18 1.42 36.44 -31.72
N ALA A 19 1.69 35.20 -31.31
CA ALA A 19 2.67 34.26 -31.89
C ALA A 19 2.35 32.86 -31.35
N ARG A 20 1.73 31.97 -32.14
CA ARG A 20 2.36 30.86 -32.91
C ARG A 20 3.33 29.99 -32.09
N GLY A 21 2.99 28.71 -31.95
CA GLY A 21 3.95 27.66 -31.58
C GLY A 21 3.31 26.46 -30.87
N ALA A 22 2.56 25.63 -31.60
CA ALA A 22 2.25 24.27 -31.16
C ALA A 22 3.56 23.46 -31.19
N GLY A 23 4.07 23.09 -30.01
CA GLY A 23 5.15 22.14 -29.82
C GLY A 23 4.61 20.86 -29.16
N PRO A 24 5.06 19.67 -29.57
CA PRO A 24 4.58 18.42 -28.98
C PRO A 24 5.05 18.31 -27.51
N PRO A 25 4.31 17.60 -26.63
CA PRO A 25 4.76 17.35 -25.27
C PRO A 25 6.08 16.58 -25.30
N ALA A 26 7.01 17.05 -24.47
CA ALA A 26 8.36 16.51 -24.32
C ALA A 26 8.31 15.00 -24.05
N ARG A 27 9.01 14.25 -24.88
CA ARG A 27 9.31 12.83 -24.65
C ARG A 27 10.17 12.73 -23.40
N ASN A 28 9.71 11.97 -22.40
CA ASN A 28 10.55 11.53 -21.29
C ASN A 28 11.69 10.66 -21.85
N HIS A 29 12.84 11.29 -22.07
CA HIS A 29 14.12 10.61 -22.19
C HIS A 29 14.68 10.39 -20.79
N HIS A 30 14.41 9.23 -20.21
CA HIS A 30 15.32 8.52 -19.29
C HIS A 30 15.11 7.00 -19.47
N GLN A 31 15.37 6.52 -20.69
CA GLN A 31 15.83 5.16 -20.90
C GLN A 31 17.35 5.22 -21.06
N ARG A 32 18.10 4.86 -20.01
CA ARG A 32 19.49 4.42 -20.16
C ARG A 32 19.50 2.90 -20.15
N THR A 33 19.50 2.35 -21.36
CA THR A 33 19.81 0.95 -21.64
C THR A 33 21.31 0.74 -21.51
N ALA A 34 21.74 -0.21 -20.69
CA ALA A 34 23.11 -0.71 -20.70
C ALA A 34 23.28 -1.63 -21.92
N ARG A 35 23.91 -1.11 -22.98
CA ARG A 35 24.37 -1.88 -24.14
C ARG A 35 25.53 -2.79 -23.73
N HIS A 36 25.30 -4.10 -23.71
CA HIS A 36 26.39 -5.08 -23.78
C HIS A 36 26.75 -5.35 -25.24
N ARG A 37 28.00 -5.03 -25.58
CA ARG A 37 28.58 -5.09 -26.92
C ARG A 37 28.73 -6.55 -27.37
N ARG A 38 28.05 -6.92 -28.47
CA ARG A 38 28.36 -8.12 -29.25
C ARG A 38 29.67 -7.89 -30.01
N ARG A 39 30.70 -8.69 -29.69
CA ARG A 39 31.89 -8.84 -30.55
C ARG A 39 31.59 -9.92 -31.59
N THR A 40 31.82 -9.56 -32.85
CA THR A 40 31.78 -10.42 -34.02
C THR A 40 33.12 -11.15 -34.17
N HIS A 41 33.09 -12.48 -34.29
CA HIS A 41 34.14 -13.23 -34.96
C HIS A 41 33.52 -14.25 -35.91
N ARG A 42 33.72 -13.99 -37.21
CA ARG A 42 33.62 -14.96 -38.30
C ARG A 42 34.94 -15.75 -38.33
N ARG A 43 34.86 -17.09 -38.42
CA ARG A 43 35.51 -17.96 -39.43
C ARG A 43 35.42 -19.42 -38.99
N GLY A 44 35.17 -20.31 -39.95
CA GLY A 44 35.51 -21.74 -39.85
C GLY A 44 34.34 -22.73 -39.92
N ARG A 45 33.94 -23.09 -41.14
CA ARG A 45 33.37 -24.42 -41.45
C ARG A 45 34.55 -25.42 -41.48
N PRO A 46 34.36 -26.71 -41.14
CA PRO A 46 33.89 -27.64 -42.16
C PRO A 46 32.90 -28.72 -41.68
N SER A 47 32.32 -29.37 -42.69
CA SER A 47 31.37 -30.48 -42.66
C SER A 47 31.82 -31.71 -41.87
N ARG A 48 30.85 -32.49 -41.36
CA ARG A 48 30.75 -33.93 -41.65
C ARG A 48 29.38 -34.51 -41.27
N ARG A 49 28.99 -35.49 -42.10
CA ARG A 49 27.78 -36.31 -42.12
C ARG A 49 27.65 -37.17 -40.85
N GLY A 50 26.42 -37.57 -40.52
CA GLY A 50 26.20 -38.90 -39.92
C GLY A 50 25.10 -39.00 -38.86
N GLY A 51 24.04 -39.73 -39.20
CA GLY A 51 23.50 -40.74 -38.27
C GLY A 51 22.35 -40.33 -37.36
N ALA A 52 21.12 -40.48 -37.86
CA ALA A 52 19.96 -40.73 -37.01
C ALA A 52 20.18 -42.04 -36.22
N ARG A 53 20.05 -42.00 -34.89
CA ARG A 53 19.90 -43.21 -34.06
C ARG A 53 18.81 -43.02 -33.02
N LYS A 54 17.69 -43.69 -33.28
CA LYS A 54 16.60 -43.99 -32.33
C LYS A 54 17.21 -44.74 -31.16
N GLN A 55 17.10 -44.21 -29.94
CA GLN A 55 17.35 -44.99 -28.74
C GLN A 55 16.10 -45.83 -28.45
N ARG A 56 16.22 -47.13 -28.66
CA ARG A 56 15.28 -48.16 -28.20
C ARG A 56 15.67 -48.56 -26.77
N CYS A 57 14.68 -48.66 -25.89
CA CYS A 57 14.82 -49.29 -24.57
C CYS A 57 15.13 -50.79 -24.71
N PRO A 58 15.95 -51.39 -23.82
CA PRO A 58 16.15 -52.84 -23.76
C PRO A 58 15.05 -53.53 -22.91
N PRO A 59 14.82 -54.84 -23.11
CA PRO A 59 13.66 -55.54 -22.59
C PRO A 59 13.89 -56.19 -21.21
N GLY A 60 12.83 -56.14 -20.39
CA GLY A 60 12.29 -57.22 -19.56
C GLY A 60 13.22 -58.04 -18.66
N HIS A 61 13.12 -57.82 -17.34
CA HIS A 61 13.22 -58.90 -16.37
C HIS A 61 11.89 -59.11 -15.64
N ARG A 62 11.53 -60.39 -15.53
CA ARG A 62 10.25 -60.91 -15.04
C ARG A 62 10.06 -60.66 -13.54
N ARG A 63 8.78 -60.43 -13.23
CA ARG A 63 8.12 -60.34 -11.93
C ARG A 63 8.63 -61.32 -10.87
N ARG A 64 8.82 -60.82 -9.64
CA ARG A 64 8.44 -61.53 -8.43
C ARG A 64 7.23 -60.80 -7.81
N ARG A 65 6.12 -61.53 -7.67
CA ARG A 65 4.97 -61.15 -6.85
C ARG A 65 5.34 -61.42 -5.40
N SER A 66 5.27 -60.42 -4.53
CA SER A 66 5.13 -60.62 -3.09
C SER A 66 4.34 -59.46 -2.49
N GLY A 67 3.30 -59.79 -1.72
CA GLY A 67 2.67 -58.90 -0.76
C GLY A 67 1.82 -57.78 -1.33
N ARG A 68 0.56 -58.08 -1.67
CA ARG A 68 -0.49 -57.05 -1.71
C ARG A 68 -0.90 -56.81 -0.26
N THR A 69 -0.17 -55.94 0.44
CA THR A 69 -0.63 -55.43 1.72
C THR A 69 -1.79 -54.50 1.40
N GLU A 70 -3.01 -54.92 1.75
CA GLU A 70 -4.18 -54.06 1.71
C GLU A 70 -3.93 -52.91 2.68
N ILE A 71 -3.63 -51.72 2.13
CA ILE A 71 -3.68 -50.48 2.89
C ILE A 71 -5.17 -50.22 3.12
N THR A 72 -5.65 -50.61 4.29
CA THR A 72 -6.95 -50.18 4.80
C THR A 72 -6.93 -48.66 4.89
N ARG A 73 -7.72 -48.00 4.03
CA ARG A 73 -7.98 -46.56 4.12
C ARG A 73 -8.64 -46.27 5.47
N SER A 74 -7.90 -45.65 6.36
CA SER A 74 -8.42 -44.93 7.53
C SER A 74 -7.38 -43.90 7.99
N GLU A 75 -7.03 -42.96 7.10
CA GLU A 75 -6.20 -41.79 7.42
C GLU A 75 -6.84 -40.53 6.80
N ALA A 76 -8.16 -40.43 6.88
CA ALA A 76 -8.87 -39.17 6.77
C ALA A 76 -9.35 -38.87 8.19
N ASP A 77 -8.57 -38.08 8.94
CA ASP A 77 -9.02 -37.20 10.05
C ASP A 77 -7.88 -36.70 10.95
N ASP A 78 -6.61 -36.79 10.55
CA ASP A 78 -5.56 -35.95 11.13
C ASP A 78 -5.57 -34.54 10.50
N ALA A 79 -6.75 -33.90 10.52
CA ALA A 79 -6.78 -32.45 10.47
C ALA A 79 -6.13 -31.99 11.76
N VAL A 80 -4.95 -31.36 11.66
CA VAL A 80 -4.33 -30.69 12.81
C VAL A 80 -5.33 -29.63 13.28
N HIS A 81 -6.15 -29.98 14.26
CA HIS A 81 -6.98 -29.05 15.00
C HIS A 81 -6.04 -28.21 15.86
N ILE A 82 -5.42 -27.21 15.22
CA ILE A 82 -4.81 -26.10 15.95
C ILE A 82 -5.97 -25.36 16.59
N ALA A 83 -6.20 -25.61 17.88
CA ALA A 83 -7.11 -24.80 18.68
C ALA A 83 -6.77 -23.32 18.43
N PRO A 84 -7.76 -22.43 18.23
CA PRO A 84 -7.47 -21.03 17.96
C PRO A 84 -6.77 -20.47 19.18
N ALA A 85 -5.45 -20.32 19.10
CA ALA A 85 -4.72 -19.52 20.06
C ALA A 85 -5.35 -18.13 20.05
N CYS A 86 -5.54 -17.53 21.23
CA CYS A 86 -5.86 -16.11 21.34
C CYS A 86 -4.75 -15.37 20.58
N GLY A 87 -5.05 -14.92 19.35
CA GLY A 87 -4.06 -14.32 18.46
C GLY A 87 -3.37 -13.12 19.15
N PRO A 88 -2.15 -12.76 18.74
CA PRO A 88 -1.42 -11.69 19.39
C PRO A 88 -2.26 -10.40 19.36
N ARG A 89 -2.44 -9.78 20.53
CA ARG A 89 -3.20 -8.54 20.67
C ARG A 89 -2.52 -7.42 19.88
N ALA A 90 -3.30 -6.72 19.06
CA ALA A 90 -2.84 -5.55 18.32
C ALA A 90 -3.82 -4.39 18.50
N LEU A 91 -3.34 -3.15 18.40
CA LEU A 91 -4.20 -1.99 18.18
C LEU A 91 -4.31 -1.71 16.69
N LEU A 92 -5.53 -1.42 16.25
CA LEU A 92 -5.72 -0.78 14.95
C LEU A 92 -5.23 0.66 15.06
N ILE A 93 -4.44 1.08 14.07
CA ILE A 93 -4.10 2.49 13.82
C ILE A 93 -4.47 2.82 12.38
N CYS A 94 -4.69 4.10 12.07
CA CYS A 94 -4.93 4.54 10.71
C CYS A 94 -4.20 5.86 10.44
N GLY A 95 -3.38 5.90 9.40
CA GLY A 95 -2.82 7.13 8.87
C GLY A 95 -3.81 7.79 7.91
N LEU A 96 -4.18 9.04 8.18
CA LEU A 96 -5.04 9.87 7.35
C LEU A 96 -4.17 10.89 6.63
N LEU A 97 -4.44 11.10 5.35
CA LEU A 97 -3.82 12.15 4.54
C LEU A 97 -4.93 12.87 3.76
N GLY A 98 -5.00 14.20 3.84
CA GLY A 98 -6.02 15.01 3.18
C GLY A 98 -5.61 16.49 3.13
N ALA A 99 -6.28 17.29 2.29
CA ALA A 99 -5.94 18.71 2.07
C ALA A 99 -6.72 19.70 2.95
N ASP A 100 -7.82 19.26 3.56
CA ASP A 100 -8.69 20.12 4.36
C ASP A 100 -9.20 19.38 5.60
N GLU A 101 -9.36 20.10 6.72
CA GLU A 101 -9.80 19.52 8.00
C GLU A 101 -11.20 18.93 7.91
N THR A 102 -12.08 19.47 7.04
CA THR A 102 -13.44 18.95 6.89
C THR A 102 -13.42 17.51 6.39
N VAL A 103 -12.56 17.18 5.44
CA VAL A 103 -12.37 15.79 4.95
C VAL A 103 -11.78 14.89 6.02
N LEU A 104 -10.77 15.37 6.73
CA LEU A 104 -10.13 14.57 7.78
C LEU A 104 -11.12 14.23 8.89
N ALA A 105 -11.95 15.21 9.29
CA ALA A 105 -13.02 15.02 10.26
C ALA A 105 -14.13 14.09 9.75
N GLU A 106 -14.53 14.21 8.49
CA GLU A 106 -15.53 13.32 7.86
C GLU A 106 -15.02 11.87 7.83
N ALA A 107 -13.80 11.66 7.35
CA ALA A 107 -13.17 10.35 7.28
C ALA A 107 -13.00 9.75 8.69
N GLU A 108 -12.58 10.55 9.67
CA GLU A 108 -12.49 10.11 11.05
C GLU A 108 -13.85 9.68 11.62
N ALA A 109 -14.92 10.45 11.40
CA ALA A 109 -16.25 10.07 11.87
C ALA A 109 -16.68 8.70 11.32
N ARG A 110 -16.37 8.42 10.04
CA ARG A 110 -16.64 7.13 9.41
C ARG A 110 -15.78 6.01 9.98
N LEU A 111 -14.49 6.27 10.22
CA LEU A 111 -13.61 5.32 10.89
C LEU A 111 -14.10 4.96 12.30
N VAL A 112 -14.64 5.93 13.04
CA VAL A 112 -15.21 5.70 14.38
C VAL A 112 -16.44 4.79 14.32
N MET A 113 -17.29 4.94 13.30
CA MET A 113 -18.43 4.05 13.09
C MET A 113 -18.00 2.61 12.82
N ASP A 114 -16.94 2.41 12.02
CA ASP A 114 -16.49 1.09 11.58
C ASP A 114 -15.61 0.38 12.62
N PHE A 115 -14.77 1.13 13.34
CA PHE A 115 -13.72 0.57 14.21
C PHE A 115 -13.84 0.94 15.68
N GLY A 116 -14.85 1.73 16.05
CA GLY A 116 -15.08 2.19 17.41
C GLY A 116 -14.30 3.46 17.77
N PRO A 117 -14.33 3.86 19.05
CA PRO A 117 -13.81 5.17 19.46
C PRO A 117 -12.28 5.27 19.29
N VAL A 118 -11.83 6.45 18.87
CA VAL A 118 -10.41 6.84 18.87
C VAL A 118 -9.95 7.04 20.31
N ALA A 119 -8.81 6.46 20.66
CA ALA A 119 -8.17 6.61 21.97
C ALA A 119 -6.97 7.57 21.96
N ASP A 120 -6.29 7.71 20.82
CA ASP A 120 -5.18 8.66 20.66
C ASP A 120 -5.19 9.22 19.23
N ARG A 121 -4.77 10.47 19.11
CA ARG A 121 -4.64 11.21 17.85
C ARG A 121 -3.29 11.93 17.85
N SER A 122 -2.55 11.85 16.76
CA SER A 122 -1.33 12.65 16.59
C SER A 122 -1.65 14.15 16.40
N ALA A 123 -0.64 15.01 16.51
CA ALA A 123 -0.74 16.32 15.88
C ALA A 123 -0.84 16.16 14.36
N ASP A 124 -1.42 17.16 13.68
CA ASP A 124 -1.37 17.25 12.23
C ASP A 124 0.00 17.76 11.82
N ILE A 125 0.62 17.08 10.86
CA ILE A 125 1.87 17.54 10.26
C ILE A 125 1.65 17.92 8.80
N PRO A 126 2.28 19.00 8.30
CA PRO A 126 2.36 19.25 6.87
C PRO A 126 2.96 18.04 6.15
N PHE A 127 2.41 17.69 4.99
CA PHE A 127 2.86 16.56 4.19
C PHE A 127 3.50 17.06 2.90
N ASP A 128 4.83 17.02 2.87
CA ASP A 128 5.70 17.48 1.76
C ASP A 128 6.63 16.37 1.24
N PHE A 129 6.34 15.11 1.58
CA PHE A 129 7.19 13.96 1.23
C PHE A 129 7.07 13.50 -0.23
N THR A 130 5.98 13.84 -0.93
CA THR A 130 5.76 13.46 -2.34
C THR A 130 4.66 14.30 -3.01
N ASP A 131 4.83 14.59 -4.30
CA ASP A 131 3.82 15.26 -5.14
C ASP A 131 2.69 14.33 -5.61
N TYR A 132 2.76 13.02 -5.30
CA TYR A 132 1.85 11.99 -5.83
C TYR A 132 0.36 12.32 -5.67
N TYR A 133 -0.03 12.91 -4.54
CA TYR A 133 -1.43 13.19 -4.22
C TYR A 133 -1.93 14.55 -4.74
N ARG A 134 -1.02 15.42 -5.20
CA ARG A 134 -1.30 16.82 -5.50
C ARG A 134 -2.37 17.00 -6.58
N ALA A 135 -2.35 16.16 -7.61
CA ALA A 135 -3.31 16.23 -8.71
C ALA A 135 -4.75 15.87 -8.30
N GLU A 136 -4.90 15.00 -7.30
CA GLU A 136 -6.20 14.53 -6.82
C GLU A 136 -6.72 15.37 -5.66
N PHE A 137 -5.86 15.69 -4.69
CA PHE A 137 -6.25 16.27 -3.40
C PHE A 137 -6.05 17.79 -3.37
N GLY A 138 -5.19 18.32 -4.24
CA GLY A 138 -4.73 19.71 -4.18
C GLY A 138 -3.46 19.89 -3.34
N ASP A 139 -3.22 21.14 -2.93
CA ASP A 139 -2.05 21.55 -2.15
C ASP A 139 -2.35 21.53 -0.64
N ASN A 140 -1.33 21.75 0.19
CA ASN A 140 -1.43 21.86 1.66
C ASN A 140 -1.96 20.60 2.36
N LEU A 141 -1.41 19.46 1.96
CA LEU A 141 -1.75 18.18 2.58
C LEU A 141 -1.31 18.15 4.04
N ALA A 142 -2.15 17.57 4.89
CA ALA A 142 -1.88 17.28 6.28
C ALA A 142 -1.96 15.77 6.53
N ARG A 143 -1.02 15.26 7.33
CA ARG A 143 -0.97 13.87 7.80
C ARG A 143 -1.33 13.83 9.28
N ARG A 144 -2.26 12.93 9.62
CA ARG A 144 -2.74 12.63 10.97
C ARG A 144 -2.73 11.13 11.18
N TRP A 145 -2.48 10.66 12.39
CA TRP A 145 -2.68 9.27 12.76
C TRP A 145 -3.71 9.14 13.88
N LEU A 146 -4.53 8.09 13.80
CA LEU A 146 -5.53 7.72 14.79
C LEU A 146 -5.19 6.34 15.37
N GLY A 147 -5.32 6.18 16.68
CA GLY A 147 -5.23 4.89 17.37
C GLY A 147 -6.57 4.54 18.01
N PHE A 148 -7.10 3.35 17.74
CA PHE A 148 -8.43 2.94 18.22
C PHE A 148 -8.37 2.30 19.61
N HIS A 149 -9.48 2.38 20.34
CA HIS A 149 -9.53 2.03 21.76
C HIS A 149 -9.34 0.53 22.05
N LEU A 150 -9.95 -0.34 21.23
CA LEU A 150 -10.06 -1.76 21.52
C LEU A 150 -8.94 -2.58 20.86
N PRO A 151 -8.28 -3.49 21.60
CA PRO A 151 -7.42 -4.49 21.00
C PRO A 151 -8.21 -5.36 20.01
N CYS A 152 -7.57 -5.73 18.91
CA CYS A 152 -8.17 -6.49 17.83
C CYS A 152 -7.31 -7.69 17.43
N SER A 153 -7.94 -8.64 16.74
CA SER A 153 -7.25 -9.76 16.11
C SER A 153 -6.49 -9.29 14.88
N PRO A 154 -5.26 -9.78 14.62
CA PRO A 154 -4.51 -9.41 13.43
C PRO A 154 -5.20 -9.74 12.09
N VAL A 155 -6.15 -10.69 12.12
CA VAL A 155 -6.98 -11.05 10.96
C VAL A 155 -7.81 -9.85 10.46
N LEU A 156 -8.03 -8.83 11.29
CA LEU A 156 -8.77 -7.62 10.93
C LEU A 156 -8.11 -6.80 9.82
N LEU A 157 -6.78 -6.85 9.67
CA LEU A 157 -6.02 -5.90 8.82
C LEU A 157 -6.52 -5.84 7.37
N ALA A 158 -6.79 -6.99 6.76
CA ALA A 158 -7.30 -7.05 5.39
C ALA A 158 -8.69 -6.41 5.26
N SER A 159 -9.60 -6.74 6.20
CA SER A 159 -10.95 -6.15 6.24
C SER A 159 -10.91 -4.65 6.51
N ALA A 160 -10.02 -4.21 7.41
CA ALA A 160 -9.83 -2.79 7.68
C ALA A 160 -9.41 -2.04 6.40
N LYS A 161 -8.50 -2.60 5.60
CA LYS A 161 -8.11 -1.95 4.33
C LYS A 161 -9.26 -1.86 3.33
N LEU A 162 -10.04 -2.93 3.19
CA LEU A 162 -11.22 -2.92 2.33
C LEU A 162 -12.24 -1.85 2.78
N ALA A 163 -12.53 -1.77 4.08
CA ALA A 163 -13.43 -0.77 4.66
C ALA A 163 -12.90 0.66 4.45
N THR A 164 -11.62 0.91 4.73
CA THR A 164 -11.02 2.24 4.46
C THR A 164 -11.09 2.62 2.97
N GLY A 165 -10.96 1.66 2.05
CA GLY A 165 -11.14 1.91 0.63
C GLY A 165 -12.58 2.31 0.25
N VAL A 166 -13.59 1.86 1.01
CA VAL A 166 -14.98 2.33 0.86
C VAL A 166 -15.10 3.78 1.33
N ILE A 167 -14.59 4.09 2.52
CA ILE A 167 -14.61 5.44 3.10
C ILE A 167 -13.92 6.44 2.17
N GLU A 168 -12.75 6.11 1.64
CA GLU A 168 -12.02 6.97 0.68
C GLU A 168 -12.84 7.31 -0.57
N ARG A 169 -13.67 6.38 -1.06
CA ARG A 169 -14.55 6.62 -2.21
C ARG A 169 -15.73 7.49 -1.84
N GLU A 170 -16.30 7.29 -0.66
CA GLU A 170 -17.47 8.03 -0.18
C GLU A 170 -17.15 9.48 0.18
N CYS A 171 -15.96 9.74 0.76
CA CYS A 171 -15.46 11.10 0.99
C CYS A 171 -14.94 11.79 -0.30
N GLY A 172 -14.83 11.03 -1.39
CA GLY A 172 -14.45 11.54 -2.71
C GLY A 172 -15.50 12.49 -3.28
N ARG A 173 -15.07 13.40 -4.16
CA ARG A 173 -15.96 14.34 -4.85
C ARG A 173 -15.56 14.45 -6.31
N ASP A 174 -16.55 14.56 -7.20
CA ASP A 174 -16.35 14.69 -8.65
C ASP A 174 -15.44 13.60 -9.24
N GLY A 175 -15.54 12.38 -8.70
CA GLY A 175 -14.74 11.23 -9.10
C GLY A 175 -13.27 11.26 -8.64
N ARG A 176 -12.88 12.21 -7.78
CA ARG A 176 -11.53 12.33 -7.23
C ARG A 176 -11.50 11.94 -5.76
N ARG A 177 -10.47 11.19 -5.36
CA ARG A 177 -10.18 10.94 -3.94
C ARG A 177 -9.74 12.25 -3.29
N ARG A 178 -10.16 12.46 -2.05
CA ARG A 178 -9.78 13.62 -1.22
C ARG A 178 -9.03 13.22 0.06
N VAL A 179 -9.08 11.94 0.38
CA VAL A 179 -8.43 11.35 1.55
C VAL A 179 -7.76 10.05 1.16
N ASN A 180 -6.62 9.78 1.80
CA ASN A 180 -5.96 8.48 1.78
C ASN A 180 -5.89 7.95 3.21
N LEU A 181 -6.32 6.71 3.38
CA LEU A 181 -6.47 6.01 4.65
C LEU A 181 -5.58 4.77 4.65
N ASP A 182 -4.61 4.75 5.56
CA ASP A 182 -3.61 3.70 5.70
C ASP A 182 -3.81 2.95 7.02
N PRO A 183 -4.69 1.93 7.07
CA PRO A 183 -4.87 1.14 8.28
C PRO A 183 -3.66 0.24 8.52
N GLY A 184 -3.32 0.08 9.79
CA GLY A 184 -2.23 -0.73 10.26
C GLY A 184 -2.51 -1.37 11.61
N LEU A 185 -1.73 -2.41 11.93
CA LEU A 185 -1.73 -3.05 13.23
C LEU A 185 -0.45 -2.73 13.96
N LEU A 186 -0.61 -2.16 15.15
CA LEU A 186 0.46 -1.95 16.10
C LEU A 186 0.45 -3.08 17.13
N THR A 187 1.57 -3.78 17.24
CA THR A 187 1.82 -4.81 18.26
C THR A 187 2.85 -4.29 19.28
N PHE A 188 3.25 -5.13 20.23
CA PHE A 188 4.37 -4.81 21.12
C PHE A 188 5.73 -4.70 20.40
N HIS A 189 5.83 -5.27 19.19
CA HIS A 189 7.10 -5.50 18.51
C HIS A 189 7.21 -4.80 17.17
N ASN A 190 6.09 -4.38 16.56
CA ASN A 190 6.10 -3.85 15.21
C ASN A 190 4.85 -3.05 14.86
N LEU A 191 4.97 -2.31 13.75
CA LEU A 191 3.86 -1.75 13.00
C LEU A 191 3.78 -2.47 11.65
N VAL A 192 2.59 -2.97 11.29
CA VAL A 192 2.29 -3.58 10.00
C VAL A 192 1.18 -2.79 9.30
N LEU A 193 1.43 -2.28 8.10
CA LEU A 193 0.42 -1.56 7.31
C LEU A 193 -0.24 -2.47 6.27
N ALA A 194 -1.48 -2.16 5.89
CA ALA A 194 -2.14 -2.81 4.76
C ALA A 194 -1.93 -2.06 3.44
N SER A 195 -1.71 -2.80 2.36
CA SER A 195 -1.58 -2.25 1.01
C SER A 195 -2.36 -3.06 -0.02
N THR A 196 -2.84 -2.40 -1.06
CA THR A 196 -3.40 -3.04 -2.27
C THR A 196 -2.33 -3.31 -3.33
N LYS A 197 -1.11 -2.80 -3.14
CA LYS A 197 -0.02 -2.92 -4.10
C LYS A 197 0.87 -4.08 -3.68
N ASP A 198 1.16 -4.97 -4.62
CA ASP A 198 2.13 -6.04 -4.41
C ASP A 198 3.58 -5.49 -4.45
N HIS A 199 4.46 -6.05 -3.63
CA HIS A 199 5.89 -5.74 -3.63
C HIS A 199 6.69 -6.88 -2.95
N ALA A 200 7.99 -6.98 -3.26
CA ALA A 200 8.84 -8.11 -2.85
C ALA A 200 8.88 -8.41 -1.33
N HIS A 201 8.66 -7.41 -0.47
CA HIS A 201 8.66 -7.54 1.00
C HIS A 201 7.24 -7.62 1.59
N ARG A 202 6.21 -7.66 0.75
CA ARG A 202 4.81 -7.67 1.17
C ARG A 202 4.25 -9.08 1.14
N ILE A 203 3.48 -9.42 2.16
CA ILE A 203 2.90 -10.75 2.33
C ILE A 203 1.43 -10.66 2.00
N TYR A 204 0.96 -11.48 1.06
CA TYR A 204 -0.45 -11.55 0.72
C TYR A 204 -1.29 -12.03 1.91
N LEU A 205 -2.40 -11.33 2.19
CA LEU A 205 -3.35 -11.71 3.23
C LEU A 205 -4.57 -12.41 2.60
N ARG A 206 -5.40 -11.62 1.90
CA ARG A 206 -6.61 -12.05 1.15
C ARG A 206 -7.15 -10.88 0.33
N ASP A 207 -8.03 -11.16 -0.62
CA ASP A 207 -8.84 -10.15 -1.34
C ASP A 207 -8.02 -9.02 -2.00
N GLY A 208 -6.80 -9.33 -2.44
CA GLY A 208 -5.89 -8.35 -3.04
C GLY A 208 -5.19 -7.43 -2.03
N ILE A 209 -5.31 -7.71 -0.73
CA ILE A 209 -4.65 -6.97 0.34
C ILE A 209 -3.39 -7.71 0.79
N PHE A 210 -2.34 -6.93 0.99
CA PHE A 210 -1.04 -7.35 1.45
C PHE A 210 -0.68 -6.65 2.77
N ALA A 211 0.05 -7.36 3.63
CA ALA A 211 0.69 -6.81 4.81
C ALA A 211 2.12 -6.35 4.50
N GLU A 212 2.50 -5.21 5.06
CA GLU A 212 3.83 -4.63 4.98
C GLU A 212 4.35 -4.37 6.39
N LEU A 213 5.38 -5.09 6.81
CA LEU A 213 6.10 -4.75 8.04
C LEU A 213 6.78 -3.39 7.85
N THR A 214 6.40 -2.38 8.63
CA THR A 214 6.78 -0.99 8.40
C THR A 214 7.77 -0.48 9.45
N LEU A 215 7.59 -0.85 10.72
CA LEU A 215 8.52 -0.49 11.81
C LEU A 215 8.72 -1.68 12.73
N LEU A 216 9.91 -1.79 13.31
CA LEU A 216 10.20 -2.69 14.43
C LEU A 216 10.29 -1.88 15.73
N TYR A 217 9.98 -2.49 16.87
CA TYR A 217 10.26 -1.91 18.18
C TYR A 217 11.31 -2.76 18.88
N ARG A 218 12.48 -2.16 19.13
CA ARG A 218 13.63 -2.82 19.77
C ARG A 218 14.43 -1.80 20.56
N ASP A 219 15.07 -2.25 21.63
CA ASP A 219 15.97 -1.43 22.47
C ASP A 219 15.37 -0.09 22.92
N GLY A 220 14.05 -0.07 23.16
CA GLY A 220 13.31 1.09 23.65
C GLY A 220 12.82 2.06 22.57
N GLY A 221 13.08 1.80 21.29
CA GLY A 221 12.72 2.69 20.19
C GLY A 221 12.04 2.01 19.00
N TRP A 222 11.40 2.83 18.17
CA TRP A 222 10.91 2.42 16.85
C TRP A 222 12.03 2.51 15.82
N GLU A 223 12.31 1.41 15.15
CA GLU A 223 13.33 1.28 14.12
C GLU A 223 12.68 1.16 12.72
N PRO A 224 12.96 2.11 11.81
CA PRO A 224 12.49 2.02 10.44
C PRO A 224 13.28 0.99 9.63
N LEU A 225 12.55 0.29 8.76
CA LEU A 225 13.08 -0.61 7.74
C LEU A 225 13.46 0.16 6.46
N PRO A 226 14.21 -0.45 5.52
CA PRO A 226 14.64 0.23 4.30
C PRO A 226 13.49 0.82 3.47
N TRP A 227 12.31 0.21 3.54
CA TRP A 227 11.12 0.63 2.79
C TRP A 227 10.08 1.41 3.61
N THR A 228 10.34 1.74 4.88
CA THR A 228 9.43 2.55 5.70
C THR A 228 9.18 3.90 5.02
N TYR A 229 7.91 4.26 4.85
CA TYR A 229 7.52 5.54 4.27
C TYR A 229 8.08 6.72 5.07
N PRO A 230 8.50 7.83 4.43
CA PRO A 230 9.14 8.95 5.10
C PRO A 230 8.34 9.57 6.24
N ASP A 231 7.02 9.68 6.08
CA ASP A 231 6.10 10.22 7.08
C ASP A 231 6.02 9.35 8.34
N TYR A 232 6.15 8.03 8.22
CA TYR A 232 6.23 7.10 9.35
C TYR A 232 7.60 7.12 10.06
N ARG A 233 8.58 7.88 9.56
CA ARG A 233 9.87 8.12 10.22
C ARG A 233 9.90 9.41 11.03
N THR A 234 8.85 10.22 10.95
CA THR A 234 8.78 11.50 11.63
C THR A 234 8.64 11.32 13.14
N GLU A 235 9.22 12.24 13.92
CA GLU A 235 9.11 12.21 15.38
C GLU A 235 7.65 12.17 15.84
N ALA A 236 6.79 13.00 15.23
CA ALA A 236 5.36 13.04 15.51
C ALA A 236 4.68 11.67 15.34
N CYS A 237 5.07 10.89 14.33
CA CYS A 237 4.57 9.53 14.13
C CYS A 237 5.12 8.59 15.21
N LEU A 238 6.43 8.59 15.46
CA LEU A 238 7.07 7.68 16.42
C LEU A 238 6.58 7.91 17.85
N GLU A 239 6.39 9.16 18.27
CA GLU A 239 5.80 9.54 19.56
C GLU A 239 4.36 9.03 19.68
N PHE A 240 3.54 9.24 18.64
CA PHE A 240 2.16 8.75 18.58
C PHE A 240 2.10 7.22 18.72
N LEU A 241 2.94 6.49 17.98
CA LEU A 241 3.03 5.04 18.06
C LEU A 241 3.53 4.59 19.44
N GLY A 242 4.44 5.34 20.06
CA GLY A 242 4.89 5.12 21.43
C GLY A 242 3.75 5.17 22.44
N ARG A 243 2.88 6.19 22.36
CA ARG A 243 1.68 6.30 23.22
C ARG A 243 0.69 5.16 22.96
N CYS A 244 0.43 4.84 21.70
CA CYS A 244 -0.43 3.69 21.34
C CYS A 244 0.12 2.37 21.88
N ARG A 245 1.44 2.13 21.79
CA ARG A 245 2.08 0.94 22.32
C ARG A 245 2.00 0.86 23.84
N LYS A 246 2.24 1.97 24.54
CA LYS A 246 2.06 2.05 25.99
C LYS A 246 0.63 1.66 26.38
N ARG A 247 -0.36 2.20 25.67
CA ARG A 247 -1.77 1.85 25.87
C ARG A 247 -2.04 0.35 25.66
N LEU A 248 -1.49 -0.25 24.60
CA LEU A 248 -1.67 -1.68 24.35
C LEU A 248 -1.07 -2.54 25.47
N LEU A 249 0.07 -2.13 26.04
CA LEU A 249 0.67 -2.79 27.22
C LEU A 249 -0.25 -2.68 28.44
N ASP A 250 -0.78 -1.48 28.71
CA ASP A 250 -1.67 -1.23 29.84
C ASP A 250 -3.00 -2.02 29.75
N LEU A 251 -3.47 -2.36 28.54
CA LEU A 251 -4.66 -3.20 28.30
C LEU A 251 -4.40 -4.71 28.35
N GLY A 252 -3.12 -5.11 28.31
CA GLY A 252 -2.68 -6.50 28.32
C GLY A 252 -2.13 -6.98 29.67
N GLY A 253 -1.89 -6.05 30.60
CA GLY A 253 -1.52 -6.33 31.99
C GLY A 253 -2.71 -6.61 32.91
#